data_AF-A0A1I2IK63-F1
#
_entry.id   AF-A0A1I2IK63-F1
#
_cell.length_a   1.000
_cell.length_b   1.000
_cell.length_c   1.000
_cell.angle_alpha   90.00
_cell.angle_beta   90.00
_cell.angle_gamma   90.00
#
_symmetry.space_group_name_H-M   'P 1'
#
loop_
_entity.id
_entity.type
_entity.pdbx_description
1 polymer ?
#
loop_
_entity_poly.entity_id
_entity_poly.type
_entity_poly.pdbx_seq_one_letter_code
_entity_poly.pdbx_strand_id
1 'polypeptide(L)'
;MQPSQLGVDVVALRIMGSDVAAAAVTLRQAVKAAGAGLAPAGQPGSAAGTAARAAETAWMATMDRITARVDRLGRKMTGAADSYQGADQAGADEFRYSASQVL
;
A
#
# COMPACT_ATOMS: atom_id res chain seq x y z
N MET A 1 8.94 -12.73 31.17
CA MET A 1 9.25 -12.39 29.76
C MET A 1 8.09 -12.89 28.92
N GLN A 2 7.34 -12.01 28.26
CA GLN A 2 6.32 -12.44 27.30
C GLN A 2 6.99 -12.65 25.95
N PRO A 3 7.04 -13.89 25.42
CA PRO A 3 7.50 -14.15 24.07
C PRO A 3 6.30 -13.93 23.14
N SER A 4 6.02 -12.68 22.80
CA SER A 4 4.92 -12.35 21.89
C SER A 4 5.37 -11.32 20.87
N GLN A 5 6.37 -11.70 20.08
CA GLN A 5 6.56 -11.15 18.75
C GLN A 5 6.76 -12.35 17.83
N LEU A 6 5.70 -12.68 17.09
CA LEU A 6 5.80 -13.54 15.91
C LEU A 6 7.05 -13.12 15.13
N GLY A 7 7.95 -14.06 14.85
CA GLY A 7 9.08 -13.82 13.96
C GLY A 7 8.52 -13.26 12.65
N VAL A 8 8.66 -11.95 12.46
CA VAL A 8 8.21 -11.29 11.25
C VAL A 8 9.14 -11.81 10.17
N ASP A 9 8.61 -12.64 9.27
CA ASP A 9 9.34 -13.01 8.06
C ASP A 9 9.52 -11.74 7.23
N VAL A 10 10.69 -11.13 7.38
CA VAL A 10 11.08 -9.87 6.73
C VAL A 10 11.03 -10.01 5.21
N VAL A 11 11.35 -11.19 4.68
CA VAL A 11 11.31 -11.47 3.25
C VAL A 11 9.86 -11.50 2.79
N ALA A 12 8.99 -12.26 3.47
CA ALA A 12 7.56 -12.29 3.17
C ALA A 12 6.92 -10.90 3.31
N LEU A 13 7.27 -10.13 4.34
CA LEU A 13 6.74 -8.78 4.54
C LEU A 13 7.15 -7.82 3.42
N ARG A 14 8.40 -7.91 2.95
CA ARG A 14 8.90 -7.12 1.82
C ARG A 14 8.20 -7.51 0.52
N ILE A 15 8.03 -8.81 0.26
CA ILE A 15 7.32 -9.33 -0.91
C ILE A 15 5.87 -8.84 -0.90
N MET A 16 5.15 -9.04 0.20
CA MET A 16 3.77 -8.57 0.32
C MET A 16 3.66 -7.05 0.14
N GLY A 17 4.62 -6.27 0.68
CA GLY A 17 4.67 -4.82 0.46
C GLY A 17 4.81 -4.43 -1.01
N SER A 18 5.66 -5.15 -1.75
CA SER A 18 5.83 -4.97 -3.20
C SER A 18 4.57 -5.36 -3.98
N ASP A 19 3.94 -6.48 -3.64
CA ASP A 19 2.72 -6.96 -4.30
C ASP A 19 1.55 -5.98 -4.10
N VAL A 20 1.42 -5.45 -2.89
CA VAL A 20 0.43 -4.41 -2.57
C VAL A 20 0.69 -3.13 -3.38
N ALA A 21 1.95 -2.71 -3.53
CA ALA A 21 2.29 -1.55 -4.36
C ALA A 21 1.99 -1.81 -5.86
N ALA A 22 2.30 -3.00 -6.37
CA ALA A 22 1.99 -3.40 -7.74
C ALA A 22 0.47 -3.47 -8.00
N ALA A 23 -0.30 -3.98 -7.03
CA ALA A 23 -1.75 -3.97 -7.08
C ALA A 23 -2.32 -2.54 -7.12
N ALA A 24 -1.74 -1.60 -6.35
CA ALA A 24 -2.13 -0.19 -6.40
C ALA A 24 -1.87 0.43 -7.79
N VAL A 25 -0.73 0.12 -8.41
CA VAL A 25 -0.43 0.56 -9.79
C VAL A 25 -1.44 0.00 -10.79
N THR A 26 -1.75 -1.30 -10.68
CA THR A 26 -2.73 -1.97 -11.54
C THR A 26 -4.11 -1.35 -11.39
N LEU A 27 -4.55 -1.11 -10.15
CA LEU A 27 -5.83 -0.44 -9.85
C LEU A 27 -5.88 0.95 -10.47
N ARG A 28 -4.81 1.74 -10.32
CA ARG A 28 -4.73 3.08 -10.93
C ARG A 28 -4.88 3.02 -12.45
N GLN A 29 -4.21 2.07 -13.10
CA GLN A 29 -4.30 1.90 -14.55
C GLN A 29 -5.70 1.46 -14.98
N ALA A 30 -6.33 0.54 -14.24
CA ALA A 30 -7.69 0.10 -14.51
C ALA A 30 -8.70 1.25 -14.36
N VAL A 31 -8.57 2.08 -13.33
CA VAL A 31 -9.41 3.26 -13.12
C VAL A 31 -9.21 4.27 -14.25
N LYS A 32 -7.96 4.50 -14.66
CA LYS A 32 -7.65 5.38 -15.81
C LYS A 32 -8.21 4.83 -17.13
N ALA A 33 -8.17 3.52 -17.33
CA ALA A 33 -8.69 2.85 -18.52
C ALA A 33 -10.23 2.85 -18.55
N ALA A 34 -10.88 2.71 -17.40
CA ALA A 34 -12.33 2.91 -17.28
C ALA A 34 -12.73 4.36 -17.64
N GLY A 35 -11.82 5.31 -17.42
CA GLY A 35 -11.94 6.69 -17.90
C GLY A 35 -13.06 7.48 -17.24
N ALA A 36 -13.32 8.66 -17.80
CA ALA A 36 -14.54 9.42 -17.59
C ALA A 36 -15.49 9.16 -18.77
N GLY A 37 -16.80 9.26 -18.54
CA GLY A 37 -17.85 8.86 -19.47
C GLY A 37 -18.68 7.65 -19.03
N LEU A 38 -18.58 7.25 -17.75
CA LEU A 38 -19.50 6.27 -17.16
C LEU A 38 -20.92 6.83 -17.10
N ALA A 39 -21.06 8.14 -16.86
CA ALA A 39 -22.34 8.81 -16.95
C ALA A 39 -22.63 9.25 -18.39
N PRO A 40 -23.88 9.11 -18.87
CA PRO A 40 -24.26 9.63 -20.17
C PRO A 40 -24.08 11.15 -20.23
N ALA A 41 -23.92 11.68 -21.46
CA ALA A 41 -23.93 13.11 -21.69
C ALA A 41 -25.22 13.72 -21.10
N GLY A 42 -25.05 14.74 -20.27
CA GLY A 42 -26.12 15.26 -19.43
C GLY A 42 -27.17 15.95 -20.27
N GLN A 43 -28.40 15.46 -20.16
CA GLN A 43 -29.57 16.15 -20.68
C GLN A 43 -30.05 17.18 -19.66
N PRO A 44 -30.20 18.45 -20.07
CA PRO A 44 -30.80 19.48 -19.20
C PRO A 44 -32.15 19.02 -18.66
N GLY A 45 -32.37 19.17 -17.35
CA GLY A 45 -33.61 18.73 -16.68
C GLY A 45 -33.68 17.25 -16.32
N SER A 46 -32.68 16.43 -16.68
CA SER A 46 -32.65 15.02 -16.29
C SER A 46 -32.07 14.83 -14.89
N ALA A 47 -32.93 14.47 -13.93
CA ALA A 47 -32.52 14.07 -12.59
C ALA A 47 -31.62 12.82 -12.64
N ALA A 48 -31.92 11.85 -13.51
CA ALA A 48 -31.13 10.65 -13.70
C ALA A 48 -29.73 10.96 -14.25
N GLY A 49 -29.62 11.86 -15.23
CA GLY A 49 -28.33 12.30 -15.77
C GLY A 49 -27.48 13.06 -14.73
N THR A 50 -28.12 13.85 -13.88
CA THR A 50 -27.46 14.54 -12.76
C THR A 50 -26.95 13.55 -11.72
N ALA A 51 -27.77 12.57 -11.34
CA ALA A 51 -27.40 11.52 -10.39
C ALA A 51 -26.26 10.64 -10.93
N ALA A 52 -26.29 10.26 -12.21
CA ALA A 52 -25.24 9.46 -12.85
C ALA A 52 -23.87 10.16 -12.81
N ARG A 53 -23.83 11.47 -13.12
CA ARG A 53 -22.59 12.27 -13.07
C ARG A 53 -22.06 12.44 -11.65
N ALA A 54 -22.96 12.64 -10.68
CA ALA A 54 -22.59 12.71 -9.28
C ALA A 54 -21.99 11.38 -8.80
N ALA A 55 -22.60 10.25 -9.19
CA ALA A 55 -22.10 8.92 -8.90
C ALA A 55 -20.73 8.65 -9.53
N GLU A 56 -20.54 9.03 -10.80
CA GLU A 56 -19.25 8.92 -11.49
C GLU A 56 -18.15 9.73 -10.77
N THR A 57 -18.44 10.97 -10.39
CA THR A 57 -17.50 11.83 -9.65
C THR A 57 -17.15 11.22 -8.29
N ALA A 58 -18.15 10.73 -7.56
CA ALA A 58 -17.95 10.08 -6.26
C ALA A 58 -17.14 8.78 -6.39
N TRP A 59 -17.40 8.00 -7.45
CA TRP A 59 -16.67 6.77 -7.76
C TRP A 59 -15.20 7.06 -8.05
N MET A 60 -14.90 8.02 -8.92
CA MET A 60 -13.51 8.42 -9.22
C MET A 60 -12.76 8.87 -7.96
N ALA A 61 -13.37 9.76 -7.17
CA ALA A 61 -12.77 10.23 -5.92
C ALA A 61 -12.52 9.10 -4.91
N THR A 62 -13.40 8.11 -4.88
CA THR A 62 -13.25 6.93 -4.01
C THR A 62 -12.11 6.04 -4.49
N MET A 63 -12.02 5.79 -5.80
CA MET A 63 -10.95 4.98 -6.39
C MET A 63 -9.57 5.60 -6.20
N ASP A 64 -9.45 6.93 -6.32
CA ASP A 64 -8.20 7.64 -6.02
C ASP A 64 -7.78 7.47 -4.56
N ARG A 65 -8.72 7.59 -3.62
CA ARG A 65 -8.44 7.37 -2.19
C ARG A 65 -8.01 5.95 -1.90
N ILE A 66 -8.70 4.95 -2.47
CA ILE A 66 -8.37 3.54 -2.28
C ILE A 66 -6.96 3.27 -2.81
N THR A 67 -6.68 3.70 -4.05
CA THR A 67 -5.37 3.55 -4.69
C THR A 67 -4.26 4.16 -3.83
N ALA A 68 -4.45 5.39 -3.33
CA ALA A 68 -3.47 6.05 -2.47
C ALA A 68 -3.27 5.33 -1.12
N ARG A 69 -4.32 4.73 -0.56
CA ARG A 69 -4.25 3.99 0.70
C ARG A 69 -3.50 2.67 0.54
N VAL A 70 -3.76 1.94 -0.55
CA VAL A 70 -3.08 0.67 -0.87
C VAL A 70 -1.59 0.93 -1.15
N ASP A 71 -1.26 1.93 -1.96
CA ASP A 71 0.13 2.33 -2.23
C ASP A 71 0.89 2.72 -0.95
N ARG A 72 0.25 3.48 -0.05
CA ARG A 72 0.82 3.82 1.26
C ARG A 72 1.02 2.59 2.14
N LEU A 73 0.11 1.62 2.10
CA LEU A 73 0.24 0.38 2.85
C LEU A 73 1.44 -0.43 2.38
N GLY A 74 1.59 -0.61 1.06
CA GLY A 74 2.74 -1.31 0.47
C GLY A 74 4.07 -0.70 0.93
N ARG A 75 4.21 0.63 0.82
CA ARG A 75 5.40 1.35 1.32
C ARG A 75 5.65 1.16 2.82
N LYS A 76 4.60 1.15 3.65
CA LYS A 76 4.74 0.91 5.10
C LYS A 76 5.23 -0.50 5.40
N MET A 77 4.74 -1.50 4.68
CA MET A 77 5.17 -2.89 4.84
C MET A 77 6.63 -3.07 4.45
N THR A 78 7.04 -2.51 3.31
CA THR A 78 8.45 -2.51 2.89
C THR A 78 9.34 -1.77 3.89
N GLY A 79 8.94 -0.57 4.34
CA GLY A 79 9.72 0.19 5.33
C GLY A 79 9.81 -0.49 6.70
N ALA A 80 8.77 -1.23 7.10
CA ALA A 80 8.82 -2.06 8.30
C ALA A 80 9.81 -3.22 8.12
N ALA A 81 9.81 -3.89 6.96
CA ALA A 81 10.79 -4.92 6.64
C ALA A 81 12.24 -4.37 6.68
N ASP A 82 12.48 -3.20 6.10
CA ASP A 82 13.78 -2.51 6.17
C ASP A 82 14.21 -2.24 7.63
N SER A 83 13.26 -1.80 8.46
CA SER A 83 13.51 -1.47 9.87
C SER A 83 13.86 -2.71 10.69
N TYR A 84 13.13 -3.83 10.49
CA TYR A 84 13.44 -5.10 11.14
C TYR A 84 14.82 -5.63 10.73
N GLN A 85 15.12 -5.62 9.43
CA GLN A 85 16.43 -6.05 8.93
C GLN A 85 17.58 -5.21 9.51
N GLY A 86 17.39 -3.89 9.60
CA GLY A 86 18.39 -2.99 10.20
C GLY A 86 18.61 -3.24 11.69
N ALA A 87 17.53 -3.49 12.44
CA ALA A 87 17.63 -3.82 13.86
C ALA A 87 18.34 -5.16 14.11
N ASP A 88 18.00 -6.19 13.31
CA ASP A 88 18.64 -7.51 13.39
C ASP A 88 20.15 -7.42 13.08
N GLN A 89 20.52 -6.64 12.05
CA GLN A 89 21.92 -6.44 11.69
C GLN A 89 22.69 -5.69 12.79
N ALA A 90 22.11 -4.61 13.34
CA ALA A 90 22.74 -3.86 14.42
C ALA A 90 22.97 -4.73 15.67
N GLY A 91 21.98 -5.56 16.05
CA GLY A 91 22.14 -6.51 17.14
C GLY A 91 23.22 -7.55 16.86
N ALA A 92 23.25 -8.13 15.65
CA ALA A 92 24.27 -9.10 15.27
C ALA A 92 25.69 -8.49 15.29
N ASP A 93 25.85 -7.24 14.86
CA ASP A 93 27.13 -6.54 14.88
C ASP A 93 27.59 -6.22 16.31
N GLU A 94 26.67 -5.84 17.20
CA GLU A 94 26.96 -5.66 18.63
C GLU A 94 27.43 -6.97 19.29
N PHE A 95 26.79 -8.10 18.98
CA PHE A 95 27.22 -9.41 19.46
C PHE A 95 28.61 -9.80 18.96
N ARG A 96 28.91 -9.59 17.66
CA ARG A 96 30.24 -9.87 17.10
C ARG A 96 31.33 -9.02 17.74
N TYR A 97 31.06 -7.73 17.92
CA TYR A 97 31.98 -6.80 18.56
C TYR A 97 32.27 -7.22 20.01
N SER A 98 31.23 -7.52 20.78
CA SER A 98 31.36 -7.97 22.17
C SER A 98 32.11 -9.30 22.27
N ALA A 99 31.84 -10.26 21.37
CA ALA A 99 32.56 -11.53 21.33
C ALA A 99 34.06 -11.37 20.99
N SER A 100 34.40 -10.38 20.15
CA SER A 100 35.80 -10.08 19.79
C SER A 100 36.60 -9.37 20.88
N GLN A 101 35.94 -8.79 21.89
CA GLN A 101 36.61 -8.15 23.04
C GLN A 101 36.92 -9.13 24.20
N VAL A 102 36.37 -10.35 24.15
CA VAL A 102 36.50 -11.35 25.22
C VAL A 102 37.58 -12.40 24.90
N LEU A 103 38.15 -12.38 23.69
CA LEU A 103 39.28 -13.20 23.24
C LEU A 103 40.58 -12.39 23.20
#